data_AF-A0A7W1C0A6-F1
#
_entry.id   AF-A0A7W1C0A6-F1
#
_cell.length_a   1.000
_cell.length_b   1.000
_cell.length_c   1.000
_cell.angle_alpha   90.00
_cell.angle_beta   90.00
_cell.angle_gamma   90.00
#
_symmetry.space_group_name_H-M   'P 1'
#
loop_
_entity.id
_entity.type
_entity.pdbx_description
1 polymer ?
#
loop_
_entity_poly.entity_id
_entity_poly.type
_entity_poly.pdbx_seq_one_letter_code
_entity_poly.pdbx_strand_id
1 'polypeptide(L)' 'MRQKSGVRCRLRGLSCGQLVDEVTGDLRLYYGAADSSIAVAHGKIKEMLDWLRKR' A
#
# COMPACT_ATOMS: atom_id res chain seq x y z
N MET A 1 3.97 -24.02 5.55
CA MET A 1 4.11 -22.78 4.75
C MET A 1 2.78 -22.04 4.74
N ARG A 2 2.66 -20.93 5.48
CA ARG A 2 1.45 -20.08 5.50
C ARG A 2 1.95 -18.65 5.44
N GLN A 3 2.06 -18.08 4.25
CA GLN A 3 2.35 -16.66 4.07
C GLN A 3 1.16 -15.87 4.62
N LYS A 4 1.35 -15.17 5.75
CA LYS A 4 0.34 -14.29 6.33
C LYS A 4 0.52 -12.90 5.72
N SER A 5 0.00 -12.70 4.51
CA SER A 5 -0.15 -11.36 3.90
C SER A 5 -1.18 -10.58 4.73
N GLY A 6 -0.72 -9.86 5.75
CA GLY A 6 -1.58 -9.16 6.69
C GLY A 6 -2.19 -7.90 6.09
N VAL A 7 -3.44 -7.96 5.64
CA VAL A 7 -4.22 -6.79 5.24
C VAL A 7 -4.50 -5.93 6.48
N ARG A 8 -3.78 -4.82 6.64
CA ARG A 8 -3.93 -3.92 7.80
C ARG A 8 -4.77 -2.70 7.38
N CYS A 9 -6.09 -2.81 7.49
CA CYS A 9 -7.04 -1.72 7.27
C CYS A 9 -7.30 -1.00 8.61
N ARG A 10 -6.79 0.23 8.75
CA ARG A 10 -7.04 1.11 9.91
C ARG A 10 -7.65 2.41 9.36
N LEU A 11 -8.96 2.41 9.18
CA LEU A 11 -9.73 3.46 8.49
C LEU A 11 -9.73 4.80 9.25
N ARG A 12 -8.99 5.78 8.73
CA ARG A 12 -9.29 7.24 8.76
C ARG A 12 -8.61 7.89 7.56
N GLY A 13 -9.28 7.90 6.40
CA GLY A 13 -8.80 8.51 5.15
C GLY A 13 -9.20 7.71 3.91
N LEU A 14 -9.18 8.34 2.72
CA LEU A 14 -9.56 7.79 1.40
C LEU A 14 -8.76 6.54 0.94
N SER A 15 -7.84 6.02 1.75
CA SER A 15 -7.12 4.76 1.54
C SER A 15 -7.83 3.61 2.27
N CYS A 16 -8.49 2.76 1.49
CA CYS A 16 -9.32 1.67 2.02
C CYS A 16 -8.53 0.40 2.32
N GLY A 17 -7.28 0.30 1.87
CA GLY A 17 -6.42 -0.84 2.20
C GLY A 17 -5.05 -0.77 1.57
N GLN A 18 -4.09 -1.48 2.17
CA GLN A 18 -2.78 -1.70 1.59
C GLN A 18 -2.41 -3.17 1.69
N LEU A 19 -1.73 -3.67 0.67
CA LEU A 19 -1.10 -4.98 0.65
C LEU A 19 0.40 -4.78 0.52
N VAL A 20 1.14 -5.33 1.47
CA VAL A 20 2.60 -5.30 1.49
C VAL A 20 3.07 -6.74 1.38
N ASP A 21 3.89 -7.01 0.39
CA ASP A 21 4.68 -8.23 0.34
C ASP A 21 6.02 -8.00 1.06
N GLU A 22 6.23 -8.73 2.14
CA GLU A 22 7.42 -8.56 3.00
C GLU A 22 8.68 -9.18 2.38
N VAL A 23 8.55 -10.08 1.40
CA VAL A 23 9.66 -10.78 0.75
C VAL A 23 10.20 -9.96 -0.42
N THR A 24 9.31 -9.46 -1.28
CA THR A 24 9.66 -8.72 -2.50
C THR A 24 9.70 -7.20 -2.26
N GLY A 25 9.06 -6.73 -1.19
CA GLY A 25 8.91 -5.31 -0.86
C GLY A 25 7.87 -4.58 -1.71
N ASP A 26 6.99 -5.32 -2.38
CA ASP A 26 5.90 -4.76 -3.18
C ASP A 26 4.81 -4.17 -2.30
N LEU A 27 4.43 -2.94 -2.60
CA LEU A 27 3.34 -2.22 -1.96
C LEU A 27 2.23 -1.98 -3.00
N ARG A 28 1.02 -2.47 -2.70
CA ARG A 28 -0.21 -2.14 -3.42
C ARG A 28 -1.11 -1.34 -2.51
N LEU A 29 -1.33 -0.08 -2.84
CA LEU A 29 -2.18 0.83 -2.09
C LEU A 29 -3.49 1.03 -2.83
N TYR A 30 -4.59 0.59 -2.22
CA TYR A 30 -5.94 0.77 -2.75
C TYR A 30 -6.55 2.03 -2.15
N TYR A 31 -6.98 2.94 -3.02
CA TYR A 31 -7.58 4.21 -2.61
C TYR A 31 -8.82 4.53 -3.44
N GLY A 32 -9.76 5.26 -2.81
CA GLY A 32 -10.93 5.78 -3.49
C GLY A 32 -10.53 6.91 -4.44
N ALA A 33 -10.86 6.75 -5.73
CA ALA A 33 -10.75 7.78 -6.74
C ALA A 33 -12.12 8.44 -6.90
N ALA A 34 -12.30 9.60 -6.26
CA ALA A 34 -13.48 10.47 -6.37
C ALA A 34 -14.83 9.74 -6.18
N ASP A 35 -14.95 8.94 -5.10
CA ASP A 35 -16.18 8.29 -4.64
C ASP A 35 -16.90 7.37 -5.63
N SER A 36 -16.29 7.12 -6.80
CA SER A 36 -16.92 6.43 -7.93
C SER A 36 -16.09 5.26 -8.43
N SER A 37 -14.78 5.24 -8.13
CA SER A 37 -13.86 4.21 -8.58
C SER A 37 -12.84 3.86 -7.50
N ILE A 38 -12.31 2.64 -7.56
CA ILE A 38 -11.17 2.22 -6.75
C ILE A 38 -9.94 2.22 -7.64
N ALA A 39 -8.92 2.98 -7.25
CA ALA A 39 -7.64 2.99 -7.93
C ALA A 39 -6.59 2.24 -7.09
N VAL A 40 -5.57 1.71 -7.78
CA VAL A 40 -4.43 1.02 -7.15
C VAL A 40 -3.14 1.72 -7.53
N ALA A 41 -2.38 2.14 -6.53
CA ALA A 41 -0.99 2.54 -6.72
C ALA A 41 -0.08 1.36 -6.41
N HIS A 42 0.86 1.07 -7.31
CA HIS A 42 1.85 -0.01 -7.16
C HIS A 42 3.25 0.58 -7.13
N GLY A 43 4.06 0.15 -6.17
CA GLY A 43 5.44 0.59 -6.05
C GLY A 43 6.22 -0.25 -5.04
N LYS A 44 7.53 0.01 -4.93
CA LYS A 44 8.39 -0.64 -3.94
C LYS A 44 8.52 0.22 -2.69
N ILE A 45 8.25 -0.40 -1.54
CA ILE A 45 8.26 0.33 -0.26
C ILE A 45 9.64 0.92 0.07
N LYS A 46 10.73 0.22 -0.29
CA LYS A 46 12.10 0.69 -0.08
C LYS A 46 12.38 1.97 -0.86
N GLU A 47 11.94 2.05 -2.10
CA GLU A 47 12.17 3.23 -2.94
C GLU A 47 11.34 4.42 -2.48
N MET A 48 10.08 4.19 -2.07
CA MET A 48 9.26 5.23 -1.45
C MET A 48 9.87 5.77 -0.17
N LEU A 49 10.38 4.90 0.71
CA LEU A 49 11.02 5.31 1.96
C LEU A 49 12.38 6.01 1.73
N ASP A 50 13.15 5.54 0.76
CA ASP A 50 14.40 6.20 0.35
C ASP A 50 14.14 7.61 -0.18
N TRP A 51 13.14 7.76 -1.05
CA TRP A 51 12.69 9.07 -1.53
C TRP A 51 12.21 9.98 -0.40
N LEU A 52 11.45 9.44 0.55
CA LEU A 52 10.93 10.23 1.68
C LEU A 52 12.06 10.70 2.61
N ARG A 53 13.11 9.89 2.80
CA ARG A 53 14.29 10.25 3.61
C ARG A 53 15.17 11.32 2.95
N LYS A 54 15.10 11.47 1.62
CA LYS A 54 15.84 12.49 0.87
C LYS A 54 15.14 13.85 0.84
N ARG A 55 14.03 14.00 1.57
CA ARG A 55 13.29 15.25 1.78
C ARG A 55 13.35 15.66 3.24
#